data_AF-A0A8D3CM90-F1
#
_entry.id   AF-A0A8D3CM90-F1
#
_cell.length_a   1.000
_cell.length_b   1.000
_cell.length_c   1.000
_cell.angle_alpha   90.00
_cell.angle_beta   90.00
_cell.angle_gamma   90.00
#
_symmetry.space_group_name_H-M   'P 1'
#
loop_
_entity.id
_entity.type
_entity.pdbx_description
1 polymer ?
#
loop_
_entity_poly.entity_id
_entity_poly.type
_entity_poly.pdbx_seq_one_letter_code
_entity_poly.pdbx_strand_id
1 'polypeptide(L)'
;HFIQQEQVKRVNLHFPVPSKKWENLKKRYKELKNPPDGVKAFPEAWPHFTLMDDAIKGRLVGSAPILEASPSPFSRAKRSWLSMVMTSPAISVADGTEIEDSLNGEEEEEREGSRNINCIMRGVEDERNVMNGERQAMEREKQLTERERLVLQREKAALDRDVTTLERDRASLERERATLEREKAVLERERAMVETDREAVSRDRLSLECEKARMKRLCAPKATTEEVAEQSGNVNDTHVMDMDRKERFLYLFEKLIESV
;
A
#
# COMPACT_ATOMS: atom_id res chain seq x y z
N HIS A 1 6.72 31.23 -26.52
CA HIS A 1 6.05 30.21 -25.69
C HIS A 1 6.11 28.80 -26.28
N PHE A 2 5.85 28.59 -27.58
CA PHE A 2 5.91 27.24 -28.20
C PHE A 2 7.34 26.71 -28.42
N ILE A 3 8.30 27.60 -28.73
CA ILE A 3 9.71 27.22 -28.95
C ILE A 3 10.43 26.84 -27.64
N GLN A 4 10.04 27.42 -26.50
CA GLN A 4 10.60 27.08 -25.19
C GLN A 4 10.11 25.73 -24.65
N GLN A 5 8.89 25.31 -25.01
CA GLN A 5 8.36 23.99 -24.68
C GLN A 5 9.09 22.87 -25.46
N GLU A 6 9.51 23.15 -26.69
CA GLU A 6 10.19 22.17 -27.56
C GLU A 6 11.65 21.92 -27.12
N GLN A 7 12.34 22.95 -26.61
CA GLN A 7 13.71 22.82 -26.10
C GLN A 7 13.78 22.01 -24.79
N VAL A 8 12.77 22.14 -23.91
CA VAL A 8 12.69 21.34 -22.68
C VAL A 8 12.39 19.87 -22.97
N LYS A 9 11.63 19.58 -24.04
CA LYS A 9 11.38 18.19 -24.49
C LYS A 9 12.61 17.52 -25.09
N ARG A 10 13.49 18.26 -25.78
CA ARG A 10 14.73 17.70 -26.35
C ARG A 10 15.79 17.35 -25.31
N VAL A 11 15.89 18.12 -24.22
CA VAL A 11 16.86 17.82 -23.14
C VAL A 11 16.44 16.58 -22.34
N ASN A 12 15.13 16.30 -22.23
CA ASN A 12 14.61 15.14 -21.50
C ASN A 12 14.76 13.79 -22.23
N LEU A 13 15.17 13.79 -23.50
CA LEU A 13 15.31 12.56 -24.30
C LEU A 13 16.69 11.88 -24.15
N HIS A 14 17.66 12.48 -23.46
CA HIS A 14 19.02 11.93 -23.36
C HIS A 14 19.40 11.32 -22.00
N PHE A 15 18.52 11.35 -20.99
CA PHE A 15 18.79 10.77 -19.67
C PHE A 15 17.54 10.10 -19.04
N PRO A 16 17.07 8.96 -19.58
CA PRO A 16 15.90 8.26 -19.02
C PRO A 16 16.17 7.60 -17.65
N VAL A 17 17.44 7.28 -17.33
CA VAL A 17 17.79 6.55 -16.10
C VAL A 17 17.86 7.45 -14.86
N PRO A 18 18.45 8.67 -14.89
CA PRO A 18 18.43 9.59 -13.76
C PRO A 18 17.03 10.12 -13.44
N SER A 19 16.19 10.33 -14.45
CA SER A 19 14.83 10.86 -14.28
C SER A 19 13.95 9.91 -13.47
N LYS A 20 13.99 8.61 -13.76
CA LYS A 20 13.20 7.61 -13.00
C LYS A 20 13.66 7.45 -11.56
N LYS A 21 14.97 7.56 -11.30
CA LYS A 21 15.54 7.57 -9.94
C LYS A 21 15.09 8.81 -9.16
N TRP A 22 15.09 9.97 -9.81
CA TRP A 22 14.60 11.23 -9.23
C TRP A 22 13.10 11.18 -8.89
N GLU A 23 12.27 10.57 -9.74
CA GLU A 23 10.84 10.38 -9.43
C GLU A 23 10.61 9.46 -8.22
N ASN A 24 11.35 8.35 -8.13
CA ASN A 24 11.27 7.46 -6.97
C ASN A 24 11.70 8.18 -5.68
N LEU A 25 12.75 8.99 -5.75
CA LEU A 25 13.26 9.75 -4.63
C LEU A 25 12.25 10.82 -4.18
N LYS A 26 11.60 11.52 -5.12
CA LYS A 26 10.53 12.48 -4.83
C LYS A 26 9.30 11.82 -4.21
N LYS A 27 8.95 10.60 -4.64
CA LYS A 27 7.83 9.84 -4.05
C LYS A 27 8.08 9.53 -2.58
N ARG A 28 9.26 8.99 -2.24
CA ARG A 28 9.66 8.72 -0.85
C ARG A 28 9.71 9.97 0.01
N TYR A 29 10.20 11.09 -0.54
CA TYR A 29 10.18 12.38 0.14
C TYR A 29 8.74 12.82 0.51
N LYS A 30 7.78 12.69 -0.40
CA LYS A 30 6.38 13.05 -0.16
C LYS A 30 5.72 12.20 0.94
N GLU A 31 5.98 10.90 0.94
CA GLU A 31 5.48 9.96 1.97
C GLU A 31 5.99 10.33 3.37
N LEU A 32 7.23 10.80 3.48
CA LEU A 32 7.82 11.24 4.74
C LEU A 32 7.40 12.66 5.14
N LYS A 33 7.10 13.53 4.17
CA LYS A 33 6.68 14.91 4.43
C LYS A 33 5.23 14.98 4.90
N ASN A 34 4.37 14.14 4.32
CA ASN A 34 2.94 14.08 4.58
C ASN A 34 2.55 12.62 4.83
N PRO A 35 2.81 12.07 6.04
CA PRO A 35 2.39 10.72 6.35
C PRO A 35 0.85 10.60 6.32
N PRO A 36 0.31 9.44 5.93
CA PRO A 36 -1.12 9.17 6.04
C PRO A 36 -1.57 9.19 7.51
N ASP A 37 -2.83 9.57 7.74
CA ASP A 37 -3.39 9.78 9.07
C ASP A 37 -3.15 8.58 10.00
N GLY A 38 -2.54 8.86 11.15
CA GLY A 38 -2.20 7.85 12.17
C GLY A 38 -0.80 7.23 12.06
N VAL A 39 -0.01 7.53 11.03
CA VAL A 39 1.36 7.03 10.87
C VAL A 39 2.38 8.12 11.24
N LYS A 40 3.27 7.85 12.21
CA LYS A 40 4.41 8.74 12.49
C LYS A 40 5.49 8.51 11.43
N ALA A 41 5.68 9.46 10.52
CA ALA A 41 6.87 9.49 9.67
C ALA A 41 8.08 9.99 10.47
N PHE A 42 9.24 9.39 10.21
CA PHE A 42 10.52 9.80 10.79
C PHE A 42 11.44 10.25 9.65
N PRO A 43 11.39 11.53 9.26
CA PRO A 43 12.24 12.07 8.19
C PRO A 43 13.74 11.85 8.44
N GLU A 44 14.17 11.83 9.70
CA GLU A 44 15.55 11.61 10.15
C GLU A 44 16.05 10.19 9.88
N ALA A 45 15.15 9.21 9.75
CA ALA A 45 15.51 7.83 9.44
C ALA A 45 15.96 7.65 7.98
N TRP A 46 15.75 8.67 7.13
CA TRP A 46 16.16 8.63 5.73
C TRP A 46 17.29 9.63 5.46
N PRO A 47 18.55 9.15 5.29
CA PRO A 47 19.73 10.03 5.17
C PRO A 47 19.66 11.04 4.00
N HIS A 48 18.83 10.76 2.99
CA HIS A 48 18.68 11.60 1.81
C HIS A 48 17.55 12.63 1.95
N PHE A 49 16.83 12.66 3.08
CA PHE A 49 15.72 13.58 3.30
C PHE A 49 16.17 15.03 3.23
N THR A 50 17.24 15.40 3.93
CA THR A 50 17.78 16.77 3.95
C THR A 50 18.25 17.20 2.57
N LEU A 51 19.01 16.33 1.89
CA LEU A 51 19.47 16.56 0.53
C LEU A 51 18.30 16.75 -0.46
N MET A 52 17.22 15.99 -0.29
CA MET A 52 16.00 16.12 -1.09
C MET A 52 15.18 17.37 -0.75
N ASP A 53 15.06 17.72 0.54
CA ASP A 53 14.38 18.93 1.00
C ASP A 53 15.13 20.18 0.48
N ASP A 54 16.47 20.17 0.48
CA ASP A 54 17.31 21.21 -0.10
C ASP A 54 17.15 21.31 -1.62
N ALA A 55 17.14 20.17 -2.33
CA ALA A 55 16.94 20.13 -3.78
C ALA A 55 15.55 20.64 -4.19
N ILE A 56 14.49 20.23 -3.47
CA ILE A 56 13.10 20.60 -3.77
C ILE A 56 12.81 22.05 -3.41
N LYS A 57 13.41 22.57 -2.33
CA LYS A 57 13.30 23.99 -1.94
C LYS A 57 14.25 24.89 -2.73
N GLY A 58 15.01 24.34 -3.68
CA GLY A 58 15.89 25.11 -4.55
C GLY A 58 17.15 25.64 -3.88
N ARG A 59 17.53 25.14 -2.69
CA ARG A 59 18.76 25.54 -1.98
C ARG A 59 20.04 25.02 -2.62
N LEU A 60 19.92 23.99 -3.47
CA LEU A 60 21.03 23.44 -4.27
C LEU A 60 21.12 24.05 -5.68
N VAL A 61 20.30 25.04 -6.00
CA VAL A 61 20.36 25.75 -7.28
C VAL A 61 21.68 26.53 -7.34
N GLY A 62 22.56 26.15 -8.26
CA GLY A 62 23.90 26.74 -8.42
C GLY A 62 25.05 25.96 -7.77
N SER A 63 24.76 24.87 -7.03
CA SER A 63 25.80 24.02 -6.43
C SER A 63 26.43 23.02 -7.40
N ALA A 64 25.81 22.79 -8.56
CA ALA A 64 26.39 22.01 -9.63
C ALA A 64 27.14 22.95 -10.59
N PRO A 65 28.42 22.69 -10.94
CA PRO A 65 29.08 23.46 -11.97
C PRO A 65 28.28 23.33 -13.27
N ILE A 66 27.78 24.45 -13.77
CA ILE A 66 27.10 24.54 -15.07
C ILE A 66 28.16 24.17 -16.11
N LEU A 67 28.10 22.94 -16.60
CA LEU A 67 28.87 22.54 -17.77
C LEU A 67 28.23 23.23 -18.98
N GLU A 68 28.63 24.47 -19.24
CA GLU A 68 28.35 25.09 -20.53
C GLU A 68 29.03 24.26 -21.63
N ALA A 69 28.20 23.59 -22.43
CA ALA A 69 28.64 22.89 -23.61
C ALA A 69 29.04 23.91 -24.68
N SER A 70 30.33 24.26 -24.72
CA SER A 70 30.94 24.93 -25.87
C SER A 70 30.86 23.99 -27.10
N PRO A 71 30.38 24.45 -28.27
CA PRO A 71 30.38 23.63 -29.45
C PRO A 71 31.73 23.77 -30.16
N SER A 72 32.66 22.86 -29.92
CA SER A 72 33.76 22.62 -30.86
C SER A 72 34.36 21.22 -30.69
N PRO A 73 34.62 20.49 -31.80
CA PRO A 73 35.07 19.11 -31.78
C PRO A 73 36.59 19.02 -31.57
N PHE A 74 37.03 17.85 -31.09
CA PHE A 74 38.42 17.47 -30.81
C PHE A 74 39.02 18.09 -29.55
N SER A 75 39.04 17.32 -28.47
CA SER A 75 40.25 16.56 -28.08
C SER A 75 40.09 15.94 -26.69
N ARG A 76 40.61 14.72 -26.59
CA ARG A 76 40.64 13.88 -25.39
C ARG A 76 41.71 14.45 -24.46
N ALA A 77 41.37 14.92 -23.27
CA ALA A 77 42.35 15.16 -22.20
C ALA A 77 41.71 14.97 -20.82
N LYS A 78 42.26 14.02 -20.07
CA LYS A 78 41.92 13.71 -18.67
C LYS A 78 42.30 14.89 -17.79
N ARG A 79 41.38 15.36 -16.94
CA ARG A 79 41.68 16.37 -15.90
C ARG A 79 42.15 15.68 -14.62
N SER A 80 43.40 15.95 -14.27
CA SER A 80 44.01 15.75 -12.95
C SER A 80 43.59 16.91 -12.04
N TRP A 81 43.25 16.62 -10.77
CA TRP A 81 42.78 17.61 -9.80
C TRP A 81 43.84 17.80 -8.70
N LEU A 82 44.26 19.06 -8.54
CA LEU A 82 44.89 19.73 -7.37
C LEU A 82 46.38 19.44 -7.06
N SER A 83 47.19 20.41 -7.47
CA SER A 83 48.43 20.80 -6.79
C SER A 83 48.08 21.50 -5.47
N MET A 84 48.54 20.94 -4.35
CA MET A 84 48.56 21.59 -3.05
C MET A 84 49.92 22.25 -2.88
N VAL A 85 49.93 23.58 -2.81
CA VAL A 85 51.11 24.40 -2.57
C VAL A 85 51.59 24.16 -1.14
N MET A 86 52.88 23.85 -0.97
CA MET A 86 53.54 23.94 0.34
C MET A 86 54.57 25.04 0.24
N THR A 87 54.26 26.14 0.93
CA THR A 87 55.11 27.30 1.16
C THR A 87 56.17 26.93 2.20
N SER A 88 57.45 27.03 1.85
CA SER A 88 58.56 26.88 2.81
C SER A 88 58.72 28.15 3.66
N PRO A 89 59.06 28.07 4.96
CA PRO A 89 59.48 29.23 5.73
C PRO A 89 60.99 29.50 5.57
N ALA A 90 61.34 30.77 5.44
CA ALA A 90 62.69 31.29 5.56
C ALA A 90 63.10 31.33 7.05
N ILE A 91 64.31 30.86 7.36
CA ILE A 91 65.02 31.17 8.60
C ILE A 91 66.34 31.83 8.22
N SER A 92 66.47 33.10 8.62
CA SER A 92 67.72 33.85 8.64
C SER A 92 68.55 33.42 9.84
N VAL A 93 69.87 33.28 9.68
CA VAL A 93 70.80 33.43 10.80
C VAL A 93 72.05 34.16 10.31
N ALA A 94 72.27 35.35 10.86
CA ALA A 94 73.59 35.93 10.99
C ALA A 94 74.23 35.32 12.24
N ASP A 95 75.48 34.83 12.14
CA ASP A 95 76.59 35.30 12.97
C ASP A 95 77.89 34.63 12.51
N GLY A 96 79.00 35.32 12.65
CA GLY A 96 80.33 34.81 12.32
C GLY A 96 80.89 33.92 13.42
N THR A 97 81.68 32.91 13.04
CA THR A 97 82.77 32.42 13.89
C THR A 97 83.84 31.81 12.99
N GLU A 98 85.06 32.28 13.20
CA GLU A 98 86.30 31.71 12.67
C GLU A 98 86.52 30.30 13.27
N ILE A 99 87.42 29.51 12.65
CA ILE A 99 88.24 28.41 13.23
C ILE A 99 88.08 27.03 12.55
N GLU A 100 89.21 26.62 11.95
CA GLU A 100 89.81 25.29 11.79
C GLU A 100 89.11 24.16 11.03
N ASP A 101 89.66 23.95 9.82
CA ASP A 101 90.20 22.69 9.31
C ASP A 101 90.10 21.47 10.26
N SER A 102 89.14 20.59 9.98
CA SER A 102 89.18 19.19 10.40
C SER A 102 88.43 18.34 9.37
N LEU A 103 89.24 17.65 8.55
CA LEU A 103 88.90 16.53 7.68
C LEU A 103 88.02 15.50 8.39
N ASN A 104 86.73 15.38 8.03
CA ASN A 104 85.95 14.13 8.15
C ASN A 104 84.59 14.16 7.39
N GLY A 105 84.57 14.55 6.10
CA GLY A 105 83.33 14.80 5.35
C GLY A 105 82.90 13.77 4.30
N GLU A 106 83.67 12.72 4.01
CA GLU A 106 83.43 11.89 2.82
C GLU A 106 82.51 10.67 3.04
N GLU A 107 82.12 10.36 4.28
CA GLU A 107 81.19 9.25 4.56
C GLU A 107 79.71 9.66 4.76
N GLU A 108 79.39 10.96 4.82
CA GLU A 108 78.02 11.44 5.08
C GLU A 108 77.18 11.61 3.79
N GLU A 109 77.77 12.07 2.68
CA GLU A 109 77.04 12.27 1.40
C GLU A 109 76.60 10.94 0.75
N GLU A 110 77.43 9.89 0.78
CA GLU A 110 77.02 8.56 0.25
C GLU A 110 75.92 7.92 1.10
N ARG A 111 75.92 8.14 2.42
CA ARG A 111 74.84 7.70 3.31
C ARG A 111 73.55 8.47 3.02
N GLU A 112 73.63 9.76 2.70
CA GLU A 112 72.46 10.59 2.38
C GLU A 112 71.86 10.24 1.01
N GLY A 113 72.69 10.06 -0.03
CA GLY A 113 72.25 9.58 -1.34
C GLY A 113 71.62 8.18 -1.28
N SER A 114 72.22 7.27 -0.51
CA SER A 114 71.66 5.93 -0.26
C SER A 114 70.34 5.99 0.52
N ARG A 115 70.20 6.89 1.50
CA ARG A 115 68.93 7.13 2.21
C ARG A 115 67.86 7.69 1.26
N ASN A 116 68.21 8.61 0.36
CA ASN A 116 67.29 9.21 -0.59
C ASN A 116 66.72 8.18 -1.59
N ILE A 117 67.58 7.31 -2.12
CA ILE A 117 67.16 6.20 -3.01
C ILE A 117 66.24 5.22 -2.26
N ASN A 118 66.55 4.89 -1.01
CA ASN A 118 65.70 4.05 -0.17
C ASN A 118 64.33 4.69 0.11
N CYS A 119 64.25 6.02 0.26
CA CYS A 119 62.98 6.74 0.39
C CYS A 119 62.14 6.67 -0.90
N ILE A 120 62.77 6.83 -2.06
CA ILE A 120 62.09 6.76 -3.37
C ILE A 120 61.56 5.34 -3.64
N MET A 121 62.38 4.31 -3.41
CA MET A 121 61.94 2.90 -3.59
C MET A 121 60.76 2.55 -2.67
N ARG A 122 60.77 3.05 -1.43
CA ARG A 122 59.65 2.87 -0.49
C ARG A 122 58.39 3.56 -0.99
N GLY A 123 58.48 4.79 -1.50
CA GLY A 123 57.33 5.50 -2.09
C GLY A 123 56.70 4.74 -3.26
N VAL A 124 57.52 4.16 -4.16
CA VAL A 124 57.01 3.35 -5.28
C VAL A 124 56.35 2.06 -4.80
N GLU A 125 56.88 1.39 -3.77
CA GLU A 125 56.26 0.20 -3.19
C GLU A 125 54.95 0.54 -2.47
N ASP A 126 54.89 1.67 -1.76
CA ASP A 126 53.67 2.17 -1.11
C ASP A 126 52.59 2.50 -2.16
N GLU A 127 52.93 3.19 -3.24
CA GLU A 127 52.01 3.46 -4.37
C GLU A 127 51.51 2.17 -5.02
N ARG A 128 52.38 1.18 -5.19
CA ARG A 128 52.01 -0.15 -5.72
C ARG A 128 51.06 -0.87 -4.77
N ASN A 129 51.27 -0.77 -3.47
CA ASN A 129 50.40 -1.35 -2.45
C ASN A 129 49.03 -0.67 -2.44
N VAL A 130 48.98 0.66 -2.57
CA VAL A 130 47.73 1.41 -2.71
C VAL A 130 46.96 0.97 -3.94
N MET A 131 47.59 0.94 -5.13
CA MET A 131 46.93 0.48 -6.37
C MET A 131 46.43 -0.96 -6.29
N ASN A 132 47.20 -1.85 -5.64
CA ASN A 132 46.77 -3.23 -5.42
C ASN A 132 45.56 -3.29 -4.47
N GLY A 133 45.54 -2.47 -3.42
CA GLY A 133 44.41 -2.32 -2.50
C GLY A 133 43.15 -1.81 -3.21
N GLU A 134 43.27 -0.78 -4.04
CA GLU A 134 42.17 -0.23 -4.84
C GLU A 134 41.61 -1.26 -5.83
N ARG A 135 42.48 -2.01 -6.52
CA ARG A 135 42.06 -3.10 -7.41
C ARG A 135 41.26 -4.15 -6.63
N GLN A 136 41.74 -4.54 -5.46
CA GLN A 136 41.05 -5.52 -4.62
C GLN A 136 39.72 -4.98 -4.07
N ALA A 137 39.64 -3.69 -3.76
CA ALA A 137 38.39 -3.03 -3.37
C ALA A 137 37.36 -3.05 -4.51
N MET A 138 37.78 -2.70 -5.73
CA MET A 138 36.94 -2.73 -6.92
C MET A 138 36.44 -4.15 -7.24
N GLU A 139 37.29 -5.17 -7.09
CA GLU A 139 36.91 -6.57 -7.26
C GLU A 139 35.79 -6.96 -6.26
N ARG A 140 35.93 -6.55 -4.98
CA ARG A 140 34.91 -6.82 -3.95
C ARG A 140 33.59 -6.10 -4.27
N GLU A 141 33.64 -4.84 -4.69
CA GLU A 141 32.46 -4.06 -5.08
C GLU A 141 31.74 -4.71 -6.27
N LYS A 142 32.49 -5.16 -7.28
CA LYS A 142 31.94 -5.90 -8.43
C LYS A 142 31.23 -7.19 -8.00
N GLN A 143 31.79 -7.92 -7.04
CA GLN A 143 31.12 -9.12 -6.52
C GLN A 143 29.86 -8.79 -5.73
N LEU A 144 29.82 -7.69 -4.97
CA LEU A 144 28.63 -7.26 -4.25
C LEU A 144 27.50 -6.86 -5.22
N THR A 145 27.81 -6.03 -6.21
CA THR A 145 26.85 -5.61 -7.24
C THR A 145 26.29 -6.79 -8.04
N GLU A 146 27.11 -7.80 -8.35
CA GLU A 146 26.63 -9.02 -9.00
C GLU A 146 25.70 -9.83 -8.08
N ARG A 147 26.00 -9.93 -6.78
CA ARG A 147 25.10 -10.56 -5.80
C ARG A 147 23.77 -9.81 -5.70
N GLU A 148 23.78 -8.49 -5.62
CA GLU A 148 22.58 -7.65 -5.61
C GLU A 148 21.75 -7.84 -6.88
N ARG A 149 22.39 -7.91 -8.05
CA ARG A 149 21.74 -8.20 -9.33
C ARG A 149 20.97 -9.52 -9.29
N LEU A 150 21.58 -10.57 -8.72
CA LEU A 150 20.94 -11.87 -8.58
C LEU A 150 19.78 -11.86 -7.58
N VAL A 151 19.87 -11.08 -6.50
CA VAL A 151 18.74 -10.90 -5.55
C VAL A 151 17.58 -10.22 -6.26
N LEU A 152 17.82 -9.10 -6.94
CA LEU A 152 16.79 -8.37 -7.69
C LEU A 152 16.12 -9.23 -8.78
N GLN A 153 16.89 -10.10 -9.44
CA GLN A 153 16.32 -11.05 -10.40
C GLN A 153 15.35 -12.05 -9.74
N ARG A 154 15.69 -12.56 -8.55
CA ARG A 154 14.80 -13.46 -7.79
C ARG A 154 13.55 -12.73 -7.31
N GLU A 155 13.69 -11.52 -6.78
CA GLU A 155 12.57 -10.68 -6.35
C GLU A 155 11.63 -10.37 -7.51
N LYS A 156 12.18 -10.00 -8.68
CA LYS A 156 11.37 -9.78 -9.88
C LYS A 156 10.57 -11.03 -10.25
N ALA A 157 11.21 -12.19 -10.26
CA ALA A 157 10.53 -13.45 -10.56
C ALA A 157 9.47 -13.82 -9.51
N ALA A 158 9.65 -13.44 -8.25
CA ALA A 158 8.63 -13.61 -7.21
C ALA A 158 7.43 -12.70 -7.47
N LEU A 159 7.67 -11.41 -7.73
CA LEU A 159 6.62 -10.45 -8.08
C LEU A 159 5.84 -10.85 -9.33
N ASP A 160 6.52 -11.37 -10.36
CA ASP A 160 5.85 -11.86 -11.56
C ASP A 160 4.88 -13.02 -11.22
N ARG A 161 5.25 -13.92 -10.30
CA ARG A 161 4.35 -14.97 -9.82
C ARG A 161 3.15 -14.38 -9.08
N ASP A 162 3.39 -13.46 -8.16
CA ASP A 162 2.32 -12.80 -7.38
C ASP A 162 1.32 -12.09 -8.28
N VAL A 163 1.80 -11.38 -9.31
CA VAL A 163 0.94 -10.74 -10.33
C VAL A 163 0.02 -11.78 -10.98
N THR A 164 0.56 -12.92 -11.43
CA THR A 164 -0.30 -13.97 -12.02
C THR A 164 -1.31 -14.54 -11.03
N THR A 165 -0.98 -14.63 -9.74
CA THR A 165 -1.94 -15.10 -8.72
C THR A 165 -3.08 -14.11 -8.55
N LEU A 166 -2.76 -12.82 -8.42
CA LEU A 166 -3.76 -11.76 -8.30
C LEU A 166 -4.66 -11.65 -9.53
N GLU A 167 -4.14 -11.89 -10.73
CA GLU A 167 -4.94 -11.95 -11.95
C GLU A 167 -5.97 -13.08 -11.92
N ARG A 168 -5.59 -14.26 -11.42
CA ARG A 168 -6.52 -15.40 -11.25
C ARG A 168 -7.58 -15.09 -10.21
N ASP A 169 -7.19 -14.51 -9.07
CA ASP A 169 -8.11 -14.14 -7.99
C ASP A 169 -9.10 -13.08 -8.45
N ARG A 170 -8.63 -12.07 -9.19
CA ARG A 170 -9.49 -11.04 -9.80
C ARG A 170 -10.53 -11.67 -10.73
N ALA A 171 -10.13 -12.61 -11.58
CA ALA A 171 -11.05 -13.32 -12.46
C ALA A 171 -12.05 -14.20 -11.67
N SER A 172 -11.64 -14.75 -10.52
CA SER A 172 -12.52 -15.49 -9.62
C SER A 172 -13.60 -14.59 -9.01
N LEU A 173 -13.20 -13.44 -8.46
CA LEU A 173 -14.11 -12.47 -7.87
C LEU A 173 -15.09 -11.89 -8.90
N GLU A 174 -14.68 -11.73 -10.15
CA GLU A 174 -15.58 -11.30 -11.23
C GLU A 174 -16.67 -12.33 -11.53
N ARG A 175 -16.33 -13.63 -11.53
CA ARG A 175 -17.33 -14.71 -11.67
C ARG A 175 -18.29 -14.75 -10.49
N GLU A 176 -17.77 -14.64 -9.27
CA GLU A 176 -18.58 -14.62 -8.05
C GLU A 176 -19.53 -13.42 -8.00
N ARG A 177 -19.05 -12.24 -8.42
CA ARG A 177 -19.90 -11.06 -8.56
C ARG A 177 -21.06 -11.32 -9.53
N ALA A 178 -20.78 -11.95 -10.67
CA ALA A 178 -21.82 -12.28 -11.65
C ALA A 178 -22.81 -13.33 -11.12
N THR A 179 -22.40 -14.28 -10.29
CA THR A 179 -23.33 -15.24 -9.67
C THR A 179 -24.22 -14.55 -8.64
N LEU A 180 -23.65 -13.72 -7.76
CA LEU A 180 -24.40 -12.94 -6.77
C LEU A 180 -25.41 -11.99 -7.42
N GLU A 181 -25.07 -11.39 -8.56
CA GLU A 181 -26.01 -10.54 -9.32
C GLU A 181 -27.22 -11.34 -9.83
N ARG A 182 -27.00 -12.57 -10.33
CA ARG A 182 -28.11 -13.46 -10.75
C ARG A 182 -28.97 -13.88 -9.57
N GLU A 183 -28.36 -14.27 -8.46
CA GLU A 183 -29.07 -14.66 -7.23
C GLU A 183 -29.91 -13.49 -6.69
N LYS A 184 -29.35 -12.28 -6.67
CA LYS A 184 -30.07 -11.07 -6.28
C LYS A 184 -31.32 -10.85 -7.15
N ALA A 185 -31.20 -11.03 -8.47
CA ALA A 185 -32.35 -10.90 -9.37
C ALA A 185 -33.41 -11.98 -9.15
N VAL A 186 -33.03 -13.20 -8.74
CA VAL A 186 -33.98 -14.26 -8.36
C VAL A 186 -34.71 -13.88 -7.07
N LEU A 187 -33.98 -13.48 -6.04
CA LEU A 187 -34.56 -13.06 -4.75
C LEU A 187 -35.50 -11.87 -4.90
N GLU A 188 -35.21 -10.94 -5.81
CA GLU A 188 -36.09 -9.81 -6.11
C GLU A 188 -37.44 -10.28 -6.70
N ARG A 189 -37.43 -11.26 -7.62
CA ARG A 189 -38.65 -11.85 -8.18
C ARG A 189 -39.44 -12.62 -7.13
N GLU A 190 -38.76 -13.41 -6.30
CA GLU A 190 -39.40 -14.15 -5.20
C GLU A 190 -40.05 -13.20 -4.20
N ARG A 191 -39.37 -12.11 -3.84
CA ARG A 191 -39.94 -11.05 -2.99
C ARG A 191 -41.20 -10.45 -3.61
N ALA A 192 -41.20 -10.16 -4.92
CA ALA A 192 -42.37 -9.63 -5.60
C ALA A 192 -43.56 -10.62 -5.57
N MET A 193 -43.28 -11.91 -5.80
CA MET A 193 -44.30 -12.97 -5.74
C MET A 193 -44.91 -13.10 -4.34
N VAL A 194 -44.07 -13.11 -3.31
CA VAL A 194 -44.51 -13.17 -1.91
C VAL A 194 -45.39 -11.97 -1.55
N GLU A 195 -45.07 -10.78 -2.08
CA GLU A 195 -45.91 -9.60 -1.87
C GLU A 195 -47.28 -9.75 -2.53
N THR A 196 -47.34 -10.24 -3.78
CA THR A 196 -48.61 -10.51 -4.46
C THR A 196 -49.45 -11.58 -3.75
N ASP A 197 -48.80 -12.62 -3.20
CA ASP A 197 -49.48 -13.67 -2.44
C ASP A 197 -50.04 -13.13 -1.12
N ARG A 198 -49.31 -12.24 -0.43
CA ARG A 198 -49.81 -11.54 0.76
C ARG A 198 -51.04 -10.71 0.45
N GLU A 199 -51.05 -9.99 -0.67
CA GLU A 199 -52.22 -9.22 -1.11
C GLU A 199 -53.41 -10.14 -1.45
N ALA A 200 -53.17 -11.28 -2.11
CA ALA A 200 -54.21 -12.27 -2.40
C ALA A 200 -54.83 -12.84 -1.11
N VAL A 201 -53.99 -13.29 -0.17
CA VAL A 201 -54.44 -13.79 1.14
C VAL A 201 -55.20 -12.70 1.92
N SER A 202 -54.78 -11.44 1.83
CA SER A 202 -55.47 -10.32 2.47
C SER A 202 -56.88 -10.11 1.88
N ARG A 203 -57.03 -10.23 0.55
CA ARG A 203 -58.35 -10.17 -0.12
C ARG A 203 -59.24 -11.36 0.28
N ASP A 204 -58.70 -12.56 0.30
CA ASP A 204 -59.45 -13.77 0.68
C ASP A 204 -59.93 -13.69 2.13
N ARG A 205 -59.09 -13.19 3.04
CA ARG A 205 -59.47 -12.93 4.43
C ARG A 205 -60.65 -11.97 4.54
N LEU A 206 -60.64 -10.87 3.80
CA LEU A 206 -61.76 -9.91 3.76
C LEU A 206 -63.03 -10.55 3.16
N SER A 207 -62.89 -11.36 2.11
CA SER A 207 -64.00 -12.10 1.50
C SER A 207 -64.67 -13.06 2.50
N LEU A 208 -63.86 -13.86 3.21
CA LEU A 208 -64.34 -14.77 4.25
C LEU A 208 -64.99 -14.03 5.42
N GLU A 209 -64.49 -12.86 5.81
CA GLU A 209 -65.10 -12.03 6.85
C GLU A 209 -66.48 -11.50 6.42
N CYS A 210 -66.60 -11.04 5.17
CA CYS A 210 -67.87 -10.64 4.57
C CYS A 210 -68.88 -11.80 4.51
N GLU A 211 -68.44 -12.99 4.09
CA GLU A 211 -69.27 -14.19 4.06
C GLU A 211 -69.70 -14.62 5.47
N LYS A 212 -68.78 -14.62 6.44
CA LYS A 212 -69.09 -14.89 7.84
C LYS A 212 -70.15 -13.93 8.36
N ALA A 213 -70.04 -12.64 8.06
CA ALA A 213 -71.04 -11.63 8.42
C ALA A 213 -72.39 -11.84 7.71
N ARG A 214 -72.39 -12.32 6.45
CA ARG A 214 -73.59 -12.70 5.71
C ARG A 214 -74.27 -13.91 6.37
N MET A 215 -73.53 -14.98 6.65
CA MET A 215 -74.03 -16.18 7.32
C MET A 215 -74.59 -15.86 8.71
N LYS A 216 -73.89 -15.05 9.50
CA LYS A 216 -74.37 -14.61 10.83
C LYS A 216 -75.70 -13.86 10.75
N ARG A 217 -75.92 -13.04 9.70
CA ARG A 217 -77.20 -12.35 9.48
C ARG A 217 -78.32 -13.30 9.06
N LEU A 218 -78.01 -14.32 8.27
CA LEU A 218 -78.99 -15.33 7.83
C LEU A 218 -79.36 -16.31 8.96
N CYS A 219 -78.42 -16.60 9.86
CA CYS A 219 -78.61 -17.45 11.03
C CYS A 219 -79.14 -16.69 12.25
N ALA A 220 -79.20 -15.35 12.19
CA ALA A 220 -79.90 -14.58 13.21
C ALA A 220 -81.39 -14.97 13.14
N PRO A 221 -82.03 -15.33 14.26
CA PRO A 221 -83.41 -15.78 14.26
C PRO A 221 -84.25 -14.67 13.64
N LYS A 222 -84.93 -14.97 12.53
CA LYS A 222 -85.99 -14.12 12.03
C LYS A 222 -87.03 -14.08 13.15
N ALA A 223 -87.10 -12.97 13.87
CA ALA A 223 -88.22 -12.66 14.72
C ALA A 223 -89.43 -12.44 13.80
N THR A 224 -90.01 -13.54 13.34
CA THR A 224 -91.37 -13.56 12.82
C THR A 224 -92.25 -13.30 14.03
N THR A 225 -92.69 -12.06 14.17
CA THR A 225 -93.96 -11.75 14.80
C THR A 225 -95.05 -12.44 13.97
N GLU A 226 -95.31 -13.71 14.27
CA GLU A 226 -96.56 -14.37 13.93
C GLU A 226 -96.79 -15.53 14.90
N GLU A 227 -97.76 -15.28 15.76
CA GLU A 227 -98.72 -16.19 16.40
C GLU A 227 -98.26 -17.33 17.34
N VAL A 228 -98.68 -17.14 18.60
CA VAL A 228 -99.58 -18.03 19.37
C VAL A 228 -99.26 -19.52 19.39
N ALA A 229 -98.99 -19.99 20.63
CA ALA A 229 -99.14 -21.36 21.13
C ALA A 229 -98.41 -22.45 20.31
N GLU A 230 -97.43 -23.14 20.87
CA GLU A 230 -97.77 -24.29 21.71
C GLU A 230 -96.66 -24.56 22.73
N GLN A 231 -97.12 -24.81 23.95
CA GLN A 231 -96.34 -25.44 25.00
C GLN A 231 -96.04 -26.89 24.57
N SER A 232 -94.78 -27.29 24.48
CA SER A 232 -94.42 -28.71 24.70
C SER A 232 -92.92 -28.94 24.86
N GLY A 233 -92.55 -29.41 26.05
CA GLY A 233 -91.68 -30.58 26.19
C GLY A 233 -90.20 -30.48 25.83
N ASN A 234 -89.39 -30.39 26.89
CA ASN A 234 -88.07 -31.03 27.02
C ASN A 234 -86.88 -30.42 26.24
N VAL A 235 -86.26 -29.40 26.86
CA VAL A 235 -85.06 -28.69 26.34
C VAL A 235 -83.74 -29.38 26.75
N ASN A 236 -83.78 -30.46 27.53
CA ASN A 236 -82.57 -30.98 28.16
C ASN A 236 -81.79 -31.98 27.29
N ASP A 237 -82.42 -32.69 26.34
CA ASP A 237 -81.71 -33.69 25.51
C ASP A 237 -81.12 -33.12 24.23
N THR A 238 -81.73 -32.08 23.65
CA THR A 238 -81.26 -31.49 22.38
C THR A 238 -80.03 -30.60 22.58
N HIS A 239 -79.91 -29.95 23.74
CA HIS A 239 -78.83 -29.02 24.06
C HIS A 239 -77.48 -29.71 24.29
N VAL A 240 -77.45 -31.02 24.59
CA VAL A 240 -76.19 -31.76 24.84
C VAL A 240 -75.47 -32.12 23.54
N MET A 241 -76.17 -32.14 22.41
CA MET A 241 -75.60 -32.56 21.11
C MET A 241 -75.05 -31.40 20.27
N ASP A 242 -75.42 -30.15 20.58
CA ASP A 242 -74.97 -28.94 19.86
C ASP A 242 -73.74 -28.25 20.49
N MET A 243 -73.27 -28.75 21.63
CA MET A 243 -72.10 -28.21 22.33
C MET A 243 -70.80 -28.77 21.71
N ASP A 244 -69.78 -27.92 21.59
CA ASP A 244 -68.47 -28.35 21.10
C ASP A 244 -67.90 -29.47 21.99
N ARG A 245 -67.08 -30.37 21.44
CA ARG A 245 -66.56 -31.55 22.17
C ARG A 245 -65.93 -31.20 23.53
N LYS A 246 -65.29 -30.04 23.62
CA LYS A 246 -64.69 -29.51 24.86
C LYS A 246 -65.76 -29.09 25.87
N GLU A 247 -66.84 -28.47 25.42
CA GLU A 247 -67.94 -28.01 26.27
C GLU A 247 -68.78 -29.18 26.78
N ARG A 248 -69.02 -30.19 25.92
CA ARG A 248 -69.66 -31.46 26.33
C ARG A 248 -68.85 -32.17 27.42
N PHE A 249 -67.52 -32.19 27.30
CA PHE A 249 -66.65 -32.77 28.31
C PHE A 249 -66.77 -32.01 29.63
N LEU A 250 -66.68 -30.68 29.62
CA LEU A 250 -66.79 -29.86 30.83
C LEU A 250 -68.15 -30.03 31.51
N TYR A 251 -69.25 -30.03 30.75
CA TYR A 251 -70.59 -30.25 31.27
C TYR A 251 -70.73 -31.61 31.97
N LEU A 252 -70.24 -32.68 31.33
CA LEU A 252 -70.26 -34.02 31.93
C LEU A 252 -69.36 -34.12 33.16
N PHE A 253 -68.22 -33.43 33.15
CA PHE A 253 -67.29 -33.40 34.27
C PHE A 253 -67.87 -32.65 35.48
N GLU A 254 -68.53 -31.52 35.24
CA GLU A 254 -69.25 -30.75 36.25
C GLU A 254 -70.39 -31.56 36.86
N LYS A 255 -71.23 -32.20 36.02
CA LYS A 255 -72.29 -33.13 36.46
C LYS A 255 -71.77 -34.29 37.30
N LEU A 256 -70.59 -34.81 37.00
CA LEU A 256 -69.98 -35.90 37.74
C LEU A 256 -69.55 -35.44 39.14
N ILE A 257 -68.94 -34.25 39.25
CA ILE A 257 -68.51 -33.66 40.52
C ILE A 257 -69.71 -33.34 41.40
N GLU A 258 -70.82 -32.85 40.83
CA GLU A 258 -72.06 -32.57 41.55
C GLU A 258 -72.78 -33.84 42.06
N SER A 259 -72.46 -35.00 41.49
CA SER A 259 -73.10 -36.28 41.85
C SER A 259 -72.38 -37.07 42.96
N VAL A 260 -71.25 -36.56 43.46
CA VAL A 260 -70.43 -37.14 44.55
C VAL A 260 -70.67 -36.38 45.84
#